data_AF-A0A3A9UMJ4-F1
#
_entry.id   AF-A0A3A9UMJ4-F1
#
_cell.length_a   1.000
_cell.length_b   1.000
_cell.length_c   1.000
_cell.angle_alpha   90.00
_cell.angle_beta   90.00
_cell.angle_gamma   90.00
#
_symmetry.space_group_name_H-M   'P 1'
#
loop_
_entity.id
_entity.type
_entity.pdbx_description
1 polymer ?
#
loop_
_entity_poly.entity_id
_entity_poly.type
_entity_poly.pdbx_seq_one_letter_code
_entity_poly.pdbx_strand_id
1 'polypeptide(L)'
;MKSYIEFKQERSFENILSDTFGFVRNEFKSFFKTIFQVAGPYIILFIISMVFYTYYTGQTLNFDLTSNDFGSDFIDPFLLLISAGAYLISALLAYVFAISTTLHYIKSYITNNGNADFNEIKQNVYKRFWGFLGLGVLKWITLIVAIFLCVLPVFYFMVPMAIIFSIYIFENQDASSAYGSSFSLIKSEFWVTLATIIVLGIIVTIASYVFALPTTIYTLLKTGIFSGEIDPENFTNLVDPISIILNVLGTLFQLSLNLIFTIGTALIYFNLNEKKNFSGTLDRIESIGNIGE
;
A
#
# COMPACT_ATOMS: atom_id res chain seq x y z
N MET A 1 -9.72 -12.39 24.95
CA MET A 1 -9.21 -13.46 24.07
C MET A 1 -9.09 -12.91 22.66
N LYS A 2 -7.97 -13.14 21.97
CA LYS A 2 -7.86 -12.80 20.54
C LYS A 2 -8.82 -13.70 19.77
N SER A 3 -9.72 -13.12 18.98
CA SER A 3 -10.55 -13.89 18.05
C SER A 3 -9.70 -14.20 16.82
N TYR A 4 -9.46 -15.48 16.57
CA TYR A 4 -8.81 -15.96 15.36
C TYR A 4 -9.70 -15.65 14.16
N ILE A 5 -9.13 -15.07 13.11
CA ILE A 5 -9.86 -14.76 11.87
C ILE A 5 -9.44 -15.78 10.83
N GLU A 6 -10.39 -16.65 10.47
CA GLU A 6 -10.13 -17.74 9.54
C GLU A 6 -10.14 -17.23 8.11
N PHE A 7 -8.98 -17.11 7.47
CA PHE A 7 -8.90 -16.55 6.11
C PHE A 7 -9.57 -17.43 5.04
N LYS A 8 -9.49 -18.77 5.14
CA LYS A 8 -10.03 -19.72 4.14
C LYS A 8 -11.53 -19.99 4.32
N GLN A 9 -12.35 -18.96 4.11
CA GLN A 9 -13.82 -19.09 4.14
C GLN A 9 -14.47 -18.21 3.08
N GLU A 10 -15.64 -18.65 2.60
CA GLU A 10 -16.52 -17.83 1.78
C GLU A 10 -17.09 -16.68 2.62
N ARG A 11 -17.13 -15.48 2.06
CA ARG A 11 -17.55 -14.26 2.74
C ARG A 11 -18.47 -13.42 1.88
N SER A 12 -19.45 -12.81 2.53
CA SER A 12 -20.11 -11.62 2.00
C SER A 12 -19.14 -10.43 1.99
N PHE A 13 -19.45 -9.45 1.15
CA PHE A 13 -18.72 -8.18 1.08
C PHE A 13 -18.56 -7.50 2.47
N GLU A 14 -19.64 -7.46 3.25
CA GLU A 14 -19.65 -6.86 4.60
C GLU A 14 -18.67 -7.56 5.55
N ASN A 15 -18.61 -8.89 5.48
CA ASN A 15 -17.70 -9.69 6.27
C ASN A 15 -16.24 -9.46 5.85
N ILE A 16 -15.95 -9.26 4.56
CA ILE A 16 -14.60 -8.90 4.09
C ILE A 16 -14.14 -7.60 4.76
N LEU A 17 -14.99 -6.56 4.78
CA LEU A 17 -14.66 -5.30 5.42
C LEU A 17 -14.48 -5.45 6.94
N SER A 18 -15.45 -6.07 7.61
CA SER A 18 -15.41 -6.29 9.06
C SER A 18 -14.18 -7.09 9.48
N ASP A 19 -13.86 -8.17 8.77
CA ASP A 19 -12.69 -9.01 9.04
C ASP A 19 -11.38 -8.28 8.74
N THR A 20 -11.33 -7.40 7.73
CA THR A 20 -10.15 -6.59 7.44
C THR A 20 -9.79 -5.71 8.64
N PHE A 21 -10.74 -4.92 9.12
CA PHE A 21 -10.53 -4.06 10.29
C PHE A 21 -10.38 -4.86 11.58
N GLY A 22 -11.12 -5.96 11.71
CA GLY A 22 -11.02 -6.90 12.82
C GLY A 22 -9.61 -7.49 12.94
N PHE A 23 -9.00 -7.89 11.83
CA PHE A 23 -7.64 -8.45 11.79
C PHE A 23 -6.60 -7.41 12.18
N VAL A 24 -6.66 -6.22 11.58
CA VAL A 24 -5.77 -5.11 11.94
C VAL A 24 -5.87 -4.79 13.42
N ARG A 25 -7.09 -4.78 13.98
CA ARG A 25 -7.32 -4.50 15.40
C ARG A 25 -6.79 -5.63 16.30
N ASN A 26 -7.07 -6.89 15.97
CA ASN A 26 -6.70 -8.04 16.79
C ASN A 26 -5.18 -8.27 16.80
N GLU A 27 -4.52 -8.03 15.68
CA GLU A 27 -3.07 -8.26 15.52
C GLU A 27 -2.23 -6.97 15.50
N PHE A 28 -2.82 -5.80 15.77
CA PHE A 28 -2.17 -4.48 15.66
C PHE A 28 -0.71 -4.47 16.14
N LYS A 29 -0.48 -4.92 17.37
CA LYS A 29 0.85 -4.89 17.98
C LYS A 29 1.85 -5.82 17.29
N SER A 30 1.44 -7.06 16.98
CA SER A 30 2.33 -8.06 16.37
C SER A 30 2.58 -7.74 14.89
N PHE A 31 1.50 -7.41 14.17
CA PHE A 31 1.50 -7.05 12.76
C PHE A 31 2.40 -5.85 12.46
N PHE A 32 2.11 -4.68 13.07
CA PHE A 32 2.89 -3.47 12.81
C PHE A 32 4.33 -3.61 13.32
N LYS A 33 4.58 -4.31 14.42
CA LYS A 33 5.95 -4.59 14.89
C LYS A 33 6.75 -5.35 13.84
N THR A 34 6.20 -6.43 13.28
CA THR A 34 6.88 -7.21 12.24
C THR A 34 7.13 -6.38 10.99
N ILE A 35 6.18 -5.54 10.58
CA ILE A 35 6.35 -4.63 9.44
C ILE A 35 7.44 -3.60 9.70
N PHE A 36 7.43 -2.92 10.85
CA PHE A 36 8.48 -1.97 11.20
C PHE A 36 9.85 -2.63 11.38
N GLN A 37 9.92 -3.90 11.76
CA GLN A 37 11.19 -4.61 11.87
C GLN A 37 11.76 -5.08 10.52
N VAL A 38 10.90 -5.47 9.57
CA VAL A 38 11.32 -5.94 8.24
C VAL A 38 11.46 -4.78 7.26
N ALA A 39 10.41 -3.95 7.13
CA ALA A 39 10.36 -2.82 6.21
C ALA A 39 10.97 -1.53 6.79
N GLY A 40 11.18 -1.43 8.11
CA GLY A 40 11.66 -0.23 8.79
C GLY A 40 12.91 0.41 8.20
N PRO A 41 13.99 -0.34 7.90
CA PRO A 41 15.18 0.23 7.27
C PRO A 41 14.88 0.95 5.95
N TYR A 42 13.97 0.39 5.14
CA TYR A 42 13.55 0.97 3.87
C TYR A 42 12.58 2.14 4.05
N ILE A 43 11.71 2.09 5.07
CA ILE A 43 10.84 3.22 5.45
C ILE A 43 11.68 4.41 5.93
N ILE A 44 12.73 4.19 6.72
CA ILE A 44 13.64 5.25 7.17
C ILE A 44 14.38 5.86 5.97
N LEU A 45 14.91 5.01 5.07
CA LEU A 45 15.54 5.48 3.84
C LEU A 45 14.59 6.32 2.99
N PHE A 46 13.33 5.89 2.90
CA PHE A 46 12.28 6.61 2.20
C PHE A 46 11.98 7.97 2.84
N ILE A 47 11.84 8.05 4.17
CA ILE A 47 11.62 9.31 4.88
C ILE A 47 12.80 10.27 4.66
N ILE A 48 14.04 9.80 4.78
CA ILE A 48 15.23 10.64 4.56
C ILE A 48 15.25 11.20 3.13
N SER A 49 15.01 10.33 2.14
CA SER A 49 14.99 10.72 0.73
C SER A 49 13.84 11.68 0.42
N MET A 50 12.69 11.48 1.05
CA MET A 50 11.52 12.34 0.96
C MET A 50 11.79 13.72 1.53
N VAL A 51 12.34 13.82 2.75
CA VAL A 51 12.71 15.10 3.38
C VAL A 51 13.72 15.85 2.51
N PHE A 52 14.73 15.15 2.01
CA PHE A 52 15.74 15.73 1.12
C PHE A 52 15.12 16.26 -0.17
N TYR A 53 14.25 15.48 -0.82
CA TYR A 53 13.53 15.87 -2.03
C TYR A 53 12.59 17.05 -1.80
N THR A 54 11.81 17.05 -0.71
CA THR A 54 10.88 18.13 -0.36
C THR A 54 11.62 19.42 -0.03
N TYR A 55 12.73 19.34 0.69
CA TYR A 55 13.57 20.50 0.97
C TYR A 55 14.13 21.12 -0.32
N TYR A 56 14.73 20.29 -1.18
CA TYR A 56 15.33 20.76 -2.43
C TYR A 56 14.29 21.31 -3.41
N THR A 57 13.15 20.62 -3.58
CA THR A 57 12.03 21.10 -4.41
C THR A 57 11.34 22.31 -3.80
N GLY A 58 11.27 22.42 -2.48
CA GLY A 58 10.71 23.56 -1.78
C GLY A 58 11.45 24.86 -2.08
N GLN A 59 12.78 24.79 -2.17
CA GLN A 59 13.61 25.92 -2.61
C GLN A 59 13.35 26.30 -4.07
N THR A 60 13.01 25.33 -4.93
CA THR A 60 12.71 25.59 -6.36
C THR A 60 11.39 26.29 -6.63
N LEU A 61 10.38 26.10 -5.76
CA LEU A 61 9.05 26.69 -5.90
C LEU A 61 8.92 28.06 -5.22
N ASN A 62 10.06 28.60 -4.78
CA ASN A 62 10.18 29.92 -4.18
C ASN A 62 10.09 30.98 -5.29
N PHE A 63 8.86 31.25 -5.75
CA PHE A 63 8.60 32.30 -6.73
C PHE A 63 8.71 33.65 -6.04
N ASP A 64 9.91 34.23 -6.04
CA ASP A 64 10.06 35.64 -5.71
C ASP A 64 9.44 36.48 -6.84
N LEU A 65 8.16 36.82 -6.67
CA LEU A 65 7.40 37.67 -7.59
C LEU A 65 7.81 39.15 -7.50
N THR A 66 8.70 39.50 -6.56
CA THR A 66 9.05 40.89 -6.24
C THR A 66 10.40 41.33 -6.78
N SER A 67 11.30 40.38 -7.08
CA SER A 67 12.57 40.66 -7.73
C SER A 67 12.46 40.48 -9.26
N ASN A 68 12.78 41.53 -10.01
CA ASN A 68 13.13 41.42 -11.45
C ASN A 68 14.53 40.81 -11.65
N ASP A 69 15.14 40.35 -10.57
CA ASP A 69 16.39 39.62 -10.63
C ASP A 69 16.03 38.19 -10.98
N PHE A 70 16.28 37.77 -12.22
CA PHE A 70 16.47 36.35 -12.55
C PHE A 70 17.79 35.85 -11.91
N GLY A 71 17.98 36.19 -10.64
CA GLY A 71 19.15 35.96 -9.81
C GLY A 71 19.16 34.52 -9.33
N SER A 72 19.50 33.63 -10.27
CA SER A 72 20.53 32.60 -10.08
C SER A 72 20.66 31.86 -8.74
N ASP A 73 19.58 31.47 -8.08
CA ASP A 73 19.62 30.16 -7.41
C ASP A 73 19.52 29.11 -8.53
N PHE A 74 20.64 28.92 -9.23
CA PHE A 74 20.80 27.85 -10.22
C PHE A 74 20.63 26.53 -9.48
N ILE A 75 19.41 26.02 -9.50
CA ILE A 75 19.07 24.68 -9.09
C ILE A 75 19.89 23.77 -9.97
N ASP A 76 20.80 23.00 -9.38
CA ASP A 76 21.52 21.95 -10.09
C ASP A 76 20.47 20.93 -10.56
N PRO A 77 20.18 20.85 -11.88
CA PRO A 77 19.18 19.92 -12.39
C PRO A 77 19.61 18.47 -12.15
N PHE A 78 20.91 18.21 -12.04
CA PHE A 78 21.43 16.90 -11.69
C PHE A 78 21.09 16.53 -10.25
N LEU A 79 21.21 17.46 -9.30
CA LEU A 79 20.84 17.21 -7.91
C LEU A 79 19.32 17.05 -7.72
N LEU A 80 18.50 17.75 -8.51
CA LEU A 80 17.05 17.53 -8.56
C LEU A 80 16.73 16.09 -9.02
N LEU A 81 17.39 15.65 -10.09
CA LEU A 81 17.20 14.32 -10.64
C LEU A 81 17.66 13.24 -9.66
N ILE A 82 18.79 13.44 -8.98
CA ILE A 82 19.32 12.51 -7.97
C ILE A 82 18.38 12.42 -6.78
N SER A 83 17.91 13.55 -6.24
CA SER A 83 16.97 13.57 -5.11
C SER A 83 15.63 12.91 -5.45
N ALA A 84 15.07 13.23 -6.62
CA ALA A 84 13.85 12.59 -7.12
C ALA A 84 14.04 11.08 -7.34
N GLY A 85 15.15 10.67 -7.95
CA GLY A 85 15.49 9.26 -8.16
C GLY A 85 15.65 8.49 -6.85
N ALA A 86 16.37 9.06 -5.87
CA ALA A 86 16.52 8.48 -4.54
C ALA A 86 15.18 8.35 -3.82
N TYR A 87 14.32 9.37 -3.89
CA TYR A 87 12.96 9.34 -3.35
C TYR A 87 12.11 8.24 -4.00
N LEU A 88 12.09 8.14 -5.33
CA LEU A 88 11.30 7.13 -6.04
C LEU A 88 11.77 5.69 -5.75
N ILE A 89 13.08 5.45 -5.76
CA ILE A 89 13.64 4.10 -5.50
C ILE A 89 13.39 3.69 -4.05
N SER A 90 13.64 4.59 -3.09
CA SER A 90 13.40 4.31 -1.68
C SER A 90 11.91 4.11 -1.37
N ALA A 91 11.02 4.89 -1.99
CA ALA A 91 9.58 4.71 -1.93
C ALA A 91 9.19 3.31 -2.43
N LEU A 92 9.64 2.95 -3.63
CA LEU A 92 9.35 1.64 -4.21
C LEU A 92 9.79 0.49 -3.29
N LEU A 93 11.00 0.57 -2.73
CA LEU A 93 11.50 -0.41 -1.77
C LEU A 93 10.63 -0.46 -0.51
N ALA A 94 10.32 0.68 0.10
CA ALA A 94 9.47 0.74 1.29
C ALA A 94 8.10 0.10 1.03
N TYR A 95 7.45 0.41 -0.10
CA TYR A 95 6.18 -0.18 -0.49
C TYR A 95 6.26 -1.68 -0.74
N VAL A 96 7.27 -2.14 -1.48
CA VAL A 96 7.45 -3.57 -1.79
C VAL A 96 7.67 -4.37 -0.52
N PHE A 97 8.56 -3.93 0.37
CA PHE A 97 8.81 -4.62 1.64
C PHE A 97 7.57 -4.58 2.55
N ALA A 98 6.85 -3.46 2.62
CA ALA A 98 5.65 -3.34 3.46
C ALA A 98 4.51 -4.28 3.00
N ILE A 99 4.20 -4.29 1.71
CA ILE A 99 3.14 -5.15 1.13
C ILE A 99 3.54 -6.62 1.18
N SER A 100 4.79 -6.95 0.82
CA SER A 100 5.31 -8.32 0.87
C SER A 100 5.30 -8.87 2.31
N THR A 101 5.75 -8.08 3.29
CA THR A 101 5.70 -8.46 4.71
C THR A 101 4.26 -8.67 5.16
N THR A 102 3.31 -7.84 4.73
CA THR A 102 1.89 -7.99 5.07
C THR A 102 1.33 -9.34 4.61
N LEU A 103 1.57 -9.71 3.34
CA LEU A 103 1.08 -10.96 2.79
C LEU A 103 1.80 -12.19 3.37
N HIS A 104 3.11 -12.11 3.60
CA HIS A 104 3.85 -13.16 4.28
C HIS A 104 3.47 -13.30 5.77
N TYR A 105 3.11 -12.20 6.43
CA TYR A 105 2.56 -12.23 7.78
C TYR A 105 1.23 -12.97 7.81
N ILE A 106 0.31 -12.65 6.89
CA ILE A 106 -0.96 -13.38 6.74
C ILE A 106 -0.70 -14.86 6.48
N LYS A 107 0.26 -15.19 5.61
CA LYS A 107 0.63 -16.59 5.33
C LYS A 107 1.10 -17.32 6.58
N SER A 108 2.03 -16.73 7.34
CA SER A 108 2.53 -17.34 8.59
C SER A 108 1.44 -17.40 9.66
N TYR A 109 0.56 -16.39 9.75
CA TYR A 109 -0.60 -16.38 10.64
C TYR A 109 -1.54 -17.56 10.37
N ILE A 110 -1.83 -17.86 9.09
CA ILE A 110 -2.68 -18.98 8.69
C ILE A 110 -1.99 -20.32 8.99
N THR A 111 -0.71 -20.48 8.61
CA THR A 111 0.03 -21.74 8.80
C THR A 111 0.19 -22.10 10.28
N ASN A 112 0.41 -21.09 11.14
CA ASN A 112 0.72 -21.27 12.56
C ASN A 112 -0.51 -21.02 13.47
N ASN A 113 -1.73 -21.18 12.97
CA ASN A 113 -2.99 -21.06 13.74
C ASN A 113 -3.09 -19.78 14.59
N GLY A 114 -2.68 -18.65 14.01
CA GLY A 114 -2.76 -17.33 14.64
C GLY A 114 -1.45 -16.80 15.23
N ASN A 115 -0.37 -17.59 15.25
CA ASN A 115 0.94 -17.18 15.76
C ASN A 115 1.95 -16.94 14.64
N ALA A 116 2.02 -15.72 14.13
CA ALA A 116 2.97 -15.34 13.08
C ALA A 116 4.45 -15.44 13.55
N ASP A 117 5.28 -16.22 12.82
CA ASP A 117 6.71 -16.34 13.08
C ASP A 117 7.51 -15.28 12.31
N PHE A 118 8.18 -14.40 13.06
CA PHE A 118 9.00 -13.33 12.52
C PHE A 118 10.14 -13.80 11.61
N ASN A 119 10.83 -14.89 11.98
CA ASN A 119 12.00 -15.36 11.24
C ASN A 119 11.58 -15.95 9.89
N GLU A 120 10.48 -16.71 9.89
CA GLU A 120 9.85 -17.25 8.68
C GLU A 120 9.45 -16.11 7.73
N ILE A 121 8.78 -15.09 8.25
CA ILE A 121 8.32 -13.93 7.46
C ILE A 121 9.52 -13.22 6.85
N LYS A 122 10.53 -12.87 7.66
CA LYS A 122 11.72 -12.17 7.19
C LYS A 122 12.41 -12.97 6.08
N GLN A 123 12.68 -14.25 6.30
CA GLN A 123 13.37 -15.08 5.31
C GLN A 123 12.59 -15.14 3.98
N ASN A 124 11.27 -15.34 4.05
CA ASN A 124 10.44 -15.46 2.85
C ASN A 124 10.31 -14.15 2.07
N VAL A 125 10.19 -13.00 2.75
CA VAL A 125 10.14 -11.68 2.11
C VAL A 125 11.39 -11.42 1.29
N TYR A 126 12.58 -11.67 1.86
CA TYR A 126 13.85 -11.48 1.13
C TYR A 126 14.04 -12.50 0.01
N LYS A 127 13.66 -13.77 0.23
CA LYS A 127 13.78 -14.83 -0.78
C LYS A 127 12.93 -14.57 -2.03
N ARG A 128 11.70 -14.06 -1.86
CA ARG A 128 10.76 -13.79 -2.96
C ARG A 128 10.81 -12.34 -3.47
N PHE A 129 11.75 -11.53 -2.98
CA PHE A 129 11.83 -10.10 -3.30
C PHE A 129 11.84 -9.82 -4.81
N TRP A 130 12.74 -10.45 -5.58
CA TRP A 130 12.88 -10.16 -7.01
C TRP A 130 11.65 -10.54 -7.83
N GLY A 131 11.03 -11.68 -7.51
CA GLY A 131 9.79 -12.10 -8.17
C GLY A 131 8.62 -11.18 -7.82
N PHE A 132 8.52 -10.76 -6.56
CA PHE A 132 7.51 -9.81 -6.10
C PHE A 132 7.69 -8.43 -6.75
N LEU A 133 8.92 -7.93 -6.83
CA LEU A 133 9.27 -6.67 -7.48
C LEU A 133 8.92 -6.72 -8.97
N GLY A 134 9.34 -7.78 -9.68
CA GLY A 134 9.03 -7.95 -11.11
C GLY A 134 7.52 -8.02 -11.38
N LEU A 135 6.77 -8.72 -10.53
CA LEU A 135 5.31 -8.76 -10.59
C LEU A 135 4.68 -7.39 -10.32
N GLY A 136 5.25 -6.62 -9.40
CA GLY A 136 4.83 -5.25 -9.11
C GLY A 136 5.05 -4.30 -10.28
N VAL A 137 6.20 -4.39 -10.96
CA VAL A 137 6.48 -3.64 -12.19
C VAL A 137 5.49 -4.02 -13.30
N LEU A 138 5.24 -5.31 -13.49
CA LEU A 138 4.26 -5.79 -14.48
C LEU A 138 2.86 -5.24 -14.18
N LYS A 139 2.43 -5.31 -12.92
CA LYS A 139 1.16 -4.71 -12.46
C LYS A 139 1.08 -3.22 -12.79
N TRP A 140 2.13 -2.45 -12.49
CA TRP A 140 2.17 -1.01 -12.77
C TRP A 140 2.08 -0.71 -14.27
N ILE A 141 2.83 -1.43 -15.10
CA ILE A 141 2.79 -1.26 -16.56
C ILE A 141 1.39 -1.56 -17.09
N THR A 142 0.75 -2.66 -16.65
CA THR A 142 -0.61 -3.01 -17.07
C THR A 142 -1.61 -1.90 -16.74
N LEU A 143 -1.54 -1.34 -15.52
CA LEU A 143 -2.45 -0.26 -15.11
C LEU A 143 -2.19 1.05 -15.88
N ILE A 144 -0.93 1.38 -16.15
CA ILE A 144 -0.57 2.57 -16.95
C ILE A 144 -1.10 2.43 -18.39
N VAL A 145 -0.87 1.28 -19.03
CA VAL A 145 -1.38 1.01 -20.38
C VAL A 145 -2.92 1.05 -20.40
N ALA A 146 -3.57 0.53 -19.36
CA ALA A 146 -5.02 0.60 -19.23
C ALA A 146 -5.54 2.05 -19.13
N ILE A 147 -4.84 2.94 -18.41
CA ILE A 147 -5.18 4.37 -18.31
C ILE A 147 -5.07 5.06 -19.69
N PHE A 148 -4.03 4.74 -20.47
CA PHE A 148 -3.86 5.29 -21.82
C PHE A 148 -4.93 4.82 -22.82
N LEU A 149 -5.53 3.64 -22.60
CA LEU A 149 -6.61 3.06 -23.43
C LEU A 149 -8.01 3.54 -23.04
N CYS A 150 -8.13 4.76 -22.48
CA CYS A 150 -9.31 5.35 -21.85
C CYS A 150 -9.60 4.76 -20.45
N VAL A 151 -10.41 5.40 -19.61
CA VAL A 151 -10.57 4.98 -18.19
C VAL A 151 -11.26 3.61 -18.03
N LEU A 152 -12.00 3.13 -19.04
CA LEU A 152 -12.79 1.89 -18.96
C LEU A 152 -11.95 0.62 -18.72
N PRO A 153 -10.83 0.37 -19.44
CA PRO A 153 -9.99 -0.80 -19.17
C PRO A 153 -9.34 -0.77 -17.79
N VAL A 154 -9.19 0.40 -17.15
CA VAL A 154 -8.66 0.48 -15.77
C VAL A 154 -9.53 -0.32 -14.82
N PHE A 155 -10.86 -0.18 -14.90
CA PHE A 155 -11.79 -0.93 -14.06
C PHE A 155 -11.70 -2.44 -14.29
N TYR A 156 -11.47 -2.87 -15.54
CA TYR A 156 -11.29 -4.28 -15.86
C TYR A 156 -9.98 -4.83 -15.29
N PHE A 157 -8.85 -4.13 -15.50
CA PHE A 157 -7.53 -4.59 -15.05
C PHE A 157 -7.27 -4.38 -13.56
N MET A 158 -7.97 -3.47 -12.89
CA MET A 158 -7.81 -3.23 -11.45
C MET A 158 -8.15 -4.48 -10.61
N VAL A 159 -9.19 -5.23 -11.00
CA VAL A 159 -9.66 -6.41 -10.26
C VAL A 159 -8.64 -7.55 -10.21
N PRO A 160 -8.12 -8.08 -11.34
CA PRO A 160 -7.09 -9.13 -11.31
C PRO A 160 -5.81 -8.63 -10.64
N MET A 161 -5.43 -7.37 -10.86
CA MET A 161 -4.23 -6.78 -10.26
C MET A 161 -4.35 -6.54 -8.73
N ALA A 162 -5.56 -6.55 -8.17
CA ALA A 162 -5.75 -6.43 -6.72
C ALA A 162 -5.35 -7.71 -5.98
N ILE A 163 -5.58 -8.87 -6.59
CA ILE A 163 -5.36 -10.20 -5.97
C ILE A 163 -4.08 -10.90 -6.43
N ILE A 164 -3.40 -10.38 -7.46
CA ILE A 164 -2.23 -11.02 -8.08
C ILE A 164 -1.10 -11.32 -7.10
N PHE A 165 -0.83 -10.40 -6.15
CA PHE A 165 0.19 -10.60 -5.11
C PHE A 165 -0.22 -11.69 -4.11
N SER A 166 -1.51 -11.79 -3.80
CA SER A 166 -2.06 -12.86 -2.95
C SER A 166 -1.84 -14.22 -3.61
N ILE A 167 -2.16 -14.37 -4.89
CA ILE A 167 -1.91 -15.61 -5.65
C ILE A 167 -0.42 -15.97 -5.63
N TYR A 168 0.45 -15.00 -5.95
CA TYR A 168 1.89 -15.21 -5.98
C TYR A 168 2.46 -15.72 -4.65
N ILE A 169 1.96 -15.22 -3.52
CA ILE A 169 2.45 -15.58 -2.18
C ILE A 169 1.78 -16.84 -1.63
N PHE A 170 0.45 -16.94 -1.72
CA PHE A 170 -0.31 -18.02 -1.09
C PHE A 170 -0.27 -19.32 -1.91
N GLU A 171 -0.30 -19.24 -3.23
CA GLU A 171 -0.21 -20.42 -4.12
C GLU A 171 1.23 -20.78 -4.49
N ASN A 172 2.21 -20.02 -3.98
CA ASN A 172 3.63 -20.19 -4.28
C ASN A 172 3.99 -20.14 -5.78
N GLN A 173 3.12 -19.62 -6.65
CA GLN A 173 3.33 -19.56 -8.10
C GLN A 173 4.45 -18.60 -8.52
N ASP A 174 4.96 -18.76 -9.74
CA ASP A 174 5.82 -17.78 -10.41
C ASP A 174 5.03 -16.56 -10.89
N ALA A 175 5.71 -15.45 -11.15
CA ALA A 175 5.08 -14.18 -11.52
C ALA A 175 4.16 -14.28 -12.76
N SER A 176 4.60 -15.01 -13.80
CA SER A 176 3.82 -15.20 -15.03
C SER A 176 2.56 -16.04 -14.78
N SER A 177 2.70 -17.15 -14.05
CA SER A 177 1.59 -18.02 -13.68
C SER A 177 0.58 -17.29 -12.81
N ALA A 178 1.04 -16.53 -11.82
CA ALA A 178 0.18 -15.72 -10.95
C ALA A 178 -0.63 -14.68 -11.75
N TYR A 179 -0.01 -14.07 -12.76
CA TYR A 179 -0.68 -13.14 -13.66
C TYR A 179 -1.85 -13.81 -14.40
N GLY A 180 -1.63 -14.95 -15.06
CA GLY A 180 -2.70 -15.68 -15.75
C GLY A 180 -3.80 -16.18 -14.80
N SER A 181 -3.39 -16.73 -13.64
CA SER A 181 -4.29 -17.21 -12.59
C SER A 181 -5.21 -16.11 -12.06
N SER A 182 -4.71 -14.87 -11.96
CA SER A 182 -5.52 -13.74 -11.49
C SER A 182 -6.75 -13.46 -12.35
N PHE A 183 -6.61 -13.54 -13.69
CA PHE A 183 -7.76 -13.41 -14.58
C PHE A 183 -8.68 -14.63 -14.52
N SER A 184 -8.14 -15.83 -14.35
CA SER A 184 -8.94 -17.06 -14.23
C SER A 184 -9.79 -17.09 -12.95
N LEU A 185 -9.26 -16.55 -11.85
CA LEU A 185 -9.92 -16.59 -10.55
C LEU A 185 -11.10 -15.61 -10.45
N ILE A 186 -11.03 -14.45 -11.09
CA ILE A 186 -12.05 -13.40 -10.99
C ILE A 186 -13.25 -13.57 -11.93
N LYS A 187 -13.14 -14.42 -12.97
CA LYS A 187 -14.09 -14.47 -14.10
C LYS A 187 -15.56 -14.66 -13.68
N SER A 188 -15.82 -15.48 -12.66
CA SER A 188 -17.18 -15.78 -12.20
C SER A 188 -17.76 -14.70 -11.29
N GLU A 189 -16.91 -13.93 -10.61
CA GLU A 189 -17.30 -13.04 -9.50
C GLU A 189 -16.82 -11.59 -9.74
N PHE A 190 -16.56 -11.23 -10.99
CA PHE A 190 -15.91 -9.97 -11.36
C PHE A 190 -16.62 -8.75 -10.76
N TRP A 191 -17.94 -8.63 -10.95
CA TRP A 191 -18.71 -7.45 -10.52
C TRP A 191 -18.76 -7.29 -9.01
N VAL A 192 -18.93 -8.39 -8.27
CA VAL A 192 -18.94 -8.38 -6.80
C VAL A 192 -17.56 -8.03 -6.26
N THR A 193 -16.52 -8.58 -6.88
CA THR A 193 -15.12 -8.28 -6.53
C THR A 193 -14.77 -6.81 -6.81
N LEU A 194 -15.19 -6.30 -7.97
CA LEU A 194 -15.02 -4.90 -8.36
C LEU A 194 -15.68 -3.96 -7.34
N ALA A 195 -16.95 -4.21 -7.02
CA ALA A 195 -17.68 -3.42 -6.03
C ALA A 195 -16.99 -3.44 -4.66
N THR A 196 -16.52 -4.62 -4.22
CA THR A 196 -15.80 -4.79 -2.96
C THR A 196 -14.50 -3.98 -2.94
N ILE A 197 -13.70 -4.06 -4.00
CA ILE A 197 -12.44 -3.31 -4.14
C ILE A 197 -12.72 -1.80 -4.15
N ILE A 198 -13.75 -1.35 -4.87
CA ILE A 198 -14.13 0.07 -4.94
C ILE A 198 -14.51 0.58 -3.56
N VAL A 199 -15.38 -0.12 -2.82
CA VAL A 199 -15.80 0.35 -1.50
C VAL A 199 -14.64 0.35 -0.52
N LEU A 200 -13.83 -0.72 -0.49
CA LEU A 200 -12.61 -0.76 0.33
C LEU A 200 -11.65 0.38 -0.03
N GLY A 201 -11.48 0.65 -1.34
CA GLY A 201 -10.68 1.75 -1.87
C GLY A 201 -11.20 3.11 -1.42
N ILE A 202 -12.50 3.38 -1.54
CA ILE A 202 -13.13 4.63 -1.09
C ILE A 202 -12.90 4.85 0.41
N ILE A 203 -13.08 3.83 1.24
CA ILE A 203 -12.84 3.93 2.69
C ILE A 203 -11.39 4.32 2.97
N VAL A 204 -10.43 3.66 2.33
CA VAL A 204 -9.00 3.92 2.48
C VAL A 204 -8.61 5.31 1.95
N THR A 205 -9.17 5.73 0.81
CA THR A 205 -8.93 7.06 0.23
C THR A 205 -9.48 8.18 1.10
N ILE A 206 -10.72 8.05 1.61
CA ILE A 206 -11.30 9.04 2.52
C ILE A 206 -10.46 9.13 3.80
N ALA A 207 -10.08 8.00 4.39
CA ALA A 207 -9.21 7.97 5.55
C ALA A 207 -7.86 8.65 5.26
N SER A 208 -7.30 8.44 4.06
CA SER A 208 -6.04 9.08 3.66
C SER A 208 -6.16 10.61 3.59
N TYR A 209 -7.29 11.14 3.07
CA TYR A 209 -7.52 12.58 3.06
C TYR A 209 -7.60 13.16 4.46
N VAL A 210 -8.23 12.46 5.42
CA VAL A 210 -8.28 12.91 6.83
C VAL A 210 -6.87 13.10 7.40
N PHE A 211 -5.93 12.19 7.12
CA PHE A 211 -4.54 12.32 7.57
C PHE A 211 -3.72 13.34 6.78
N ALA A 212 -4.15 13.72 5.57
CA ALA A 212 -3.54 14.80 4.81
C ALA A 212 -4.00 16.20 5.29
N LEU A 213 -5.17 16.30 5.94
CA LEU A 213 -5.75 17.58 6.38
C LEU A 213 -4.81 18.44 7.22
N PRO A 214 -4.08 17.93 8.23
CA PRO A 214 -3.20 18.77 9.04
C PRO A 214 -2.17 19.52 8.18
N THR A 215 -1.55 18.83 7.23
CA THR A 215 -0.59 19.41 6.29
C THR A 215 -1.26 20.44 5.39
N THR A 216 -2.43 20.11 4.83
CA THR A 216 -3.18 21.04 3.95
C THR A 216 -3.61 22.30 4.69
N ILE A 217 -4.18 22.17 5.89
CA ILE A 217 -4.60 23.30 6.72
C ILE A 217 -3.39 24.17 7.08
N TYR A 218 -2.28 23.56 7.49
CA TYR A 218 -1.05 24.29 7.79
C TYR A 218 -0.56 25.13 6.61
N THR A 219 -0.47 24.52 5.42
CA THR A 219 -0.06 25.22 4.20
C THR A 219 -1.04 26.35 3.85
N LEU A 220 -2.35 26.15 3.98
CA LEU A 220 -3.36 27.17 3.69
C LEU A 220 -3.35 28.34 4.67
N LEU A 221 -3.09 28.09 5.96
CA LEU A 221 -2.92 29.15 6.95
C LEU A 221 -1.67 29.98 6.63
N LYS A 222 -0.59 29.30 6.23
CA LYS A 222 0.68 29.92 5.92
C LYS A 222 0.63 30.80 4.66
N THR A 223 -0.15 30.43 3.66
CA THR A 223 -0.29 31.21 2.42
C THR A 223 -1.20 32.44 2.56
N GLY A 224 -1.80 32.70 3.73
CA GLY A 224 -2.70 33.84 3.95
C GLY A 224 -4.07 33.72 3.25
N ILE A 225 -4.37 32.56 2.64
CA ILE A 225 -5.64 32.32 1.94
C ILE A 225 -6.82 32.43 2.90
N PHE A 226 -6.65 31.98 4.15
CA PHE A 226 -7.71 32.06 5.18
C PHE A 226 -7.92 33.47 5.75
N SER A 227 -6.90 34.33 5.77
CA SER A 227 -7.01 35.71 6.25
C SER A 227 -7.48 36.69 5.18
N GLY A 228 -7.53 36.28 3.90
CA GLY A 228 -7.80 37.18 2.77
C GLY A 228 -6.62 38.11 2.44
N GLU A 229 -5.49 37.92 3.13
CA GLU A 229 -4.26 38.68 2.98
C GLU A 229 -3.23 37.81 2.26
N ILE A 230 -3.40 37.69 0.93
CA ILE A 230 -2.44 37.00 0.07
C ILE A 230 -1.25 37.93 -0.14
N ASP A 231 -0.29 37.87 0.78
CA ASP A 231 1.01 38.54 0.63
C ASP A 231 1.97 37.64 -0.17
N PRO A 232 2.59 38.12 -1.27
CA PRO A 232 3.65 37.41 -1.97
C PRO A 232 4.77 36.88 -1.06
N GLU A 233 5.10 37.58 0.04
CA GLU A 233 6.11 37.11 1.00
C GLU A 233 5.73 35.77 1.66
N ASN A 234 4.44 35.49 1.85
CA ASN A 234 3.95 34.23 2.42
C ASN A 234 4.18 33.02 1.49
N PHE A 235 4.45 33.27 0.20
CA PHE A 235 4.75 32.23 -0.79
C PHE A 235 6.24 31.93 -0.89
N THR A 236 7.10 32.71 -0.23
CA THR A 236 8.55 32.56 -0.35
C THR A 236 9.14 31.46 0.54
N ASN A 237 8.42 30.98 1.54
CA ASN A 237 8.96 29.99 2.48
C ASN A 237 8.02 28.82 2.71
N LEU A 238 7.33 28.32 1.68
CA LEU A 238 6.27 27.30 1.83
C LEU A 238 6.74 26.00 2.50
N VAL A 239 8.01 25.63 2.33
CA VAL A 239 8.60 24.44 2.95
C VAL A 239 9.36 24.84 4.21
N ASP A 240 8.92 24.32 5.36
CA ASP A 240 9.55 24.55 6.66
C ASP A 240 9.57 23.25 7.47
N PRO A 241 10.28 23.21 8.61
CA PRO A 241 10.37 22.00 9.42
C PRO A 241 9.00 21.46 9.87
N ILE A 242 8.01 22.33 10.10
CA ILE A 242 6.67 21.93 10.56
C ILE A 242 5.91 21.24 9.41
N SER A 243 5.88 21.81 8.21
CA SER A 243 5.22 21.20 7.06
C SER A 243 5.88 19.89 6.67
N ILE A 244 7.21 19.78 6.78
CA ILE A 244 7.95 18.53 6.57
C ILE A 244 7.52 17.46 7.59
N ILE A 245 7.47 17.79 8.89
CA ILE A 245 7.06 16.84 9.93
C ILE A 245 5.62 16.37 9.70
N LEU A 246 4.70 17.30 9.39
CA LEU A 246 3.31 16.98 9.10
C LEU A 246 3.17 16.09 7.85
N ASN A 247 3.96 16.37 6.81
CA ASN A 247 3.97 15.57 5.58
C ASN A 247 4.49 14.15 5.83
N VAL A 248 5.60 13.99 6.57
CA VAL A 248 6.15 12.69 6.97
C VAL A 248 5.13 11.89 7.79
N LEU A 249 4.47 12.52 8.76
CA LEU A 249 3.41 11.88 9.55
C LEU A 249 2.24 11.44 8.66
N GLY A 250 1.76 12.31 7.79
CA GLY A 250 0.68 12.00 6.84
C GLY A 250 1.04 10.80 5.95
N THR A 251 2.26 10.75 5.43
CA THR A 251 2.74 9.64 4.60
C THR A 251 2.86 8.33 5.38
N LEU A 252 3.29 8.36 6.65
CA LEU A 252 3.32 7.16 7.50
C LEU A 252 1.93 6.60 7.79
N PHE A 253 0.95 7.48 8.02
CA PHE A 253 -0.45 7.07 8.15
C PHE A 253 -0.98 6.49 6.84
N GLN A 254 -0.68 7.12 5.70
CA GLN A 254 -1.09 6.62 4.39
C GLN A 254 -0.47 5.25 4.08
N LEU A 255 0.81 5.04 4.41
CA LEU A 255 1.45 3.73 4.33
C LEU A 255 0.68 2.70 5.15
N SER A 256 0.30 3.04 6.38
CA SER A 256 -0.47 2.17 7.27
C SER A 256 -1.84 1.80 6.69
N LEU A 257 -2.55 2.76 6.09
CA LEU A 257 -3.83 2.53 5.42
C LEU A 257 -3.68 1.62 4.18
N ASN A 258 -2.59 1.75 3.43
CA ASN A 258 -2.29 0.85 2.31
C ASN A 258 -2.09 -0.61 2.75
N LEU A 259 -1.61 -0.84 3.98
CA LEU A 259 -1.55 -2.20 4.55
C LEU A 259 -2.95 -2.77 4.81
N ILE A 260 -3.88 -1.93 5.29
CA ILE A 260 -5.28 -2.31 5.49
C ILE A 260 -5.91 -2.70 4.14
N PHE A 261 -5.69 -1.91 3.10
CA PHE A 261 -6.13 -2.26 1.75
C PHE A 261 -5.57 -3.61 1.29
N THR A 262 -4.28 -3.86 1.53
CA THR A 262 -3.61 -5.14 1.20
C THR A 262 -4.21 -6.34 1.95
N ILE A 263 -4.57 -6.17 3.23
CA ILE A 263 -5.26 -7.22 4.01
C ILE A 263 -6.63 -7.51 3.39
N GLY A 264 -7.37 -6.46 3.01
CA GLY A 264 -8.66 -6.62 2.35
C GLY A 264 -8.55 -7.35 1.00
N THR A 265 -7.55 -7.05 0.18
CA THR A 265 -7.34 -7.80 -1.07
C THR A 265 -6.88 -9.24 -0.85
N ALA A 266 -6.20 -9.55 0.26
CA ALA A 266 -5.92 -10.92 0.66
C ALA A 266 -7.20 -11.68 1.04
N LEU A 267 -8.12 -11.05 1.80
CA LEU A 267 -9.42 -11.65 2.13
C LEU A 267 -10.30 -11.85 0.90
N ILE A 268 -10.29 -10.91 -0.05
CA ILE A 268 -10.95 -11.06 -1.35
C ILE A 268 -10.39 -12.27 -2.11
N TYR A 269 -9.07 -12.43 -2.13
CA TYR A 269 -8.43 -13.60 -2.74
C TYR A 269 -8.93 -14.90 -2.12
N PHE A 270 -8.92 -15.04 -0.79
CA PHE A 270 -9.37 -16.27 -0.14
C PHE A 270 -10.86 -16.53 -0.35
N ASN A 271 -11.71 -15.50 -0.39
CA ASN A 271 -13.11 -15.64 -0.73
C ASN A 271 -13.29 -16.23 -2.15
N LEU A 272 -12.57 -15.69 -3.14
CA LEU A 272 -12.62 -16.21 -4.51
C LEU A 272 -12.04 -17.62 -4.61
N ASN A 273 -10.95 -17.90 -3.89
CA ASN A 273 -10.34 -19.22 -3.85
C ASN A 273 -11.28 -20.25 -3.22
N GLU A 274 -12.02 -19.87 -2.18
CA GLU A 274 -12.98 -20.78 -1.54
C GLU A 274 -14.15 -21.10 -2.45
N LYS A 275 -14.74 -20.09 -3.12
CA LYS A 275 -15.83 -20.29 -4.08
C LYS A 275 -15.45 -21.21 -5.25
N LYS A 276 -14.18 -21.19 -5.67
CA LYS A 276 -13.71 -21.93 -6.85
C LYS A 276 -13.11 -23.30 -6.51
N ASN A 277 -12.32 -23.36 -5.44
CA ASN A 277 -11.46 -24.51 -5.11
C ASN A 277 -11.82 -25.18 -3.79
N PHE A 278 -12.75 -24.63 -2.99
CA PHE A 278 -13.19 -25.20 -1.70
C PHE A 278 -12.05 -25.53 -0.72
N SER A 279 -10.94 -24.77 -0.78
CA SER A 279 -9.70 -25.10 -0.08
C SER A 279 -9.85 -25.24 1.43
N GLY A 280 -10.54 -24.31 2.09
CA GLY A 280 -10.79 -24.36 3.52
C GLY A 280 -11.81 -25.42 3.89
N THR A 281 -12.81 -25.65 3.05
CA THR A 281 -13.78 -26.74 3.24
C THR A 281 -13.09 -28.10 3.21
N LEU A 282 -12.17 -28.33 2.28
CA LEU A 282 -11.38 -29.55 2.20
C LEU A 282 -10.45 -29.71 3.41
N ASP A 283 -9.72 -28.65 3.80
CA ASP A 283 -8.86 -28.66 4.99
C ASP A 283 -9.66 -29.03 6.26
N ARG A 284 -10.89 -28.51 6.40
CA ARG A 284 -11.78 -28.83 7.53
C ARG A 284 -12.21 -30.29 7.51
N ILE A 285 -12.58 -30.84 6.34
CA ILE A 285 -12.94 -32.26 6.20
C ILE A 285 -11.75 -33.15 6.59
N GLU A 286 -10.54 -32.84 6.11
CA GLU A 286 -9.32 -33.58 6.48
C GLU A 286 -9.05 -33.51 7.99
N SER A 287 -9.22 -32.33 8.60
CA SER A 287 -9.05 -32.18 10.05
C SER A 287 -10.04 -33.00 10.88
N ILE A 288 -11.28 -33.17 10.40
CA ILE A 288 -12.28 -34.03 11.05
C ILE A 288 -11.92 -35.50 10.86
N GLY A 289 -11.47 -35.88 9.66
CA GLY A 289 -11.02 -37.24 9.36
C GLY A 289 -9.87 -37.70 10.26
N ASN A 290 -8.90 -36.83 10.52
CA ASN A 290 -7.75 -37.11 11.40
C ASN A 290 -8.10 -37.20 12.90
N ILE A 291 -9.26 -36.71 13.34
CA ILE A 291 -9.73 -36.87 14.73
C ILE A 291 -10.41 -38.24 14.94
N GLY A 292 -10.76 -38.93 13.85
CA GLY A 292 -11.41 -40.22 13.85
C GLY A 292 -10.49 -41.45 13.79
N GLU A 293 -9.17 -41.25 13.64
CA GLU A 293 -8.11 -42.27 13.80
C GLU A 293 -7.44 -42.17 15.18
#